data_AF-A0A2X0X6V2-F1
#
_entry.id   AF-A0A2X0X6V2-F1
#
_cell.length_a   1.000
_cell.length_b   1.000
_cell.length_c   1.000
_cell.angle_alpha   90.00
_cell.angle_beta   90.00
_cell.angle_gamma   90.00
#
_symmetry.space_group_name_H-M   'P 1'
#
loop_
_entity.id
_entity.type
_entity.pdbx_description
1 polymer ?
#
loop_
_entity_poly.entity_id
_entity_poly.type
_entity_poly.pdbx_seq_one_letter_code
_entity_poly.pdbx_strand_id
1 'polypeptide(L)'
;MYFTYVNSRATESICSAITDDFKFEYLVSDAYPVYASICQRLEHRKWQTCITHFRREIIKACNPRVYAQDLEKLTEQELTEKLLRDFEPEQMNAPAALLQIFYAISKIYEIESAYQNDGSIDRNTYIKYKQENRQQMKVLFESIDAAVESIKDRYVELTRTGKYRAKSKSSLYAKPLIYYLNHKESFTTFIENVEVPPDSNHVENMIRRMTMIRSSVKQKVSEHNMQDCAR
;
A
#
# COMPACT_ATOMS: atom_id res chain seq x y z
N MET A 1 1.92 4.45 23.10
CA MET A 1 1.84 3.52 21.96
C MET A 1 1.24 2.22 22.46
N TYR A 2 0.24 1.68 21.78
CA TYR A 2 -0.51 0.50 22.20
C TYR A 2 -0.29 -0.63 21.19
N PHE A 3 0.05 -1.83 21.66
CA PHE A 3 0.24 -3.03 20.82
C PHE A 3 -0.80 -4.06 21.23
N THR A 4 -1.57 -4.56 20.27
CA THR A 4 -2.47 -5.70 20.46
C THR A 4 -1.97 -6.87 19.62
N TYR A 5 -1.88 -8.04 20.25
CA TYR A 5 -1.55 -9.26 19.53
C TYR A 5 -2.79 -9.78 18.81
N VAL A 6 -2.64 -10.06 17.52
CA VAL A 6 -3.69 -10.65 16.68
C VAL A 6 -3.18 -11.99 16.17
N ASN A 7 -3.89 -13.07 16.51
CA ASN A 7 -3.48 -14.46 16.24
C ASN A 7 -3.37 -14.79 14.74
N SER A 8 -4.13 -14.10 13.89
CA SER A 8 -4.13 -14.32 12.44
C SER A 8 -4.52 -13.06 11.67
N ARG A 9 -4.33 -13.08 10.33
CA ARG A 9 -4.85 -12.02 9.44
C ARG A 9 -6.33 -12.25 9.06
N ALA A 10 -6.99 -13.27 9.60
CA ALA A 10 -8.40 -13.52 9.30
C ALA A 10 -9.26 -12.34 9.76
N THR A 11 -10.35 -12.10 9.03
CA THR A 11 -11.28 -11.00 9.33
C THR A 11 -11.78 -11.06 10.77
N GLU A 12 -12.15 -12.24 11.25
CA GLU A 12 -12.61 -12.46 12.63
C GLU A 12 -11.57 -12.04 13.66
N SER A 13 -10.30 -12.40 13.45
CA SER A 13 -9.21 -12.04 14.36
C SER A 13 -8.99 -10.52 14.43
N ILE A 14 -9.06 -9.84 13.29
CA ILE A 14 -8.88 -8.37 13.25
C ILE A 14 -10.09 -7.67 13.87
N CYS A 15 -11.32 -8.11 13.58
CA CYS A 15 -12.54 -7.57 14.18
C CYS A 15 -12.61 -7.81 15.69
N SER A 16 -11.99 -8.88 16.21
CA SER A 16 -11.88 -9.10 17.66
C SER A 16 -10.95 -8.10 18.36
N ALA A 17 -10.00 -7.51 17.63
CA ALA A 17 -9.09 -6.49 18.14
C ALA A 17 -9.62 -5.06 17.92
N ILE A 18 -10.38 -4.83 16.85
CA ILE A 18 -11.04 -3.55 16.54
C ILE A 18 -12.55 -3.71 16.72
N THR A 19 -12.93 -3.69 18.00
CA THR A 19 -14.32 -3.79 18.49
C THR A 19 -15.12 -2.51 18.24
N ASP A 20 -16.44 -2.55 18.43
CA ASP A 20 -17.34 -1.40 18.19
C ASP A 20 -17.04 -0.19 19.09
N ASP A 21 -16.49 -0.43 20.27
CA ASP A 21 -16.09 0.60 21.23
C ASP A 21 -14.66 1.15 20.99
N PHE A 22 -13.91 0.57 20.03
CA PHE A 22 -12.56 1.00 19.73
C PHE A 22 -12.56 2.43 19.15
N LYS A 23 -11.88 3.35 19.83
CA LYS A 23 -11.93 4.79 19.52
C LYS A 23 -10.81 5.20 18.57
N PHE A 24 -11.15 5.45 17.31
CA PHE A 24 -10.26 6.04 16.31
C PHE A 24 -11.08 6.80 15.29
N GLU A 25 -10.58 7.90 14.74
CA GLU A 25 -11.26 8.61 13.63
C GLU A 25 -10.72 8.17 12.26
N TYR A 26 -9.41 7.95 12.21
CA TYR A 26 -8.67 7.57 11.01
C TYR A 26 -7.91 6.28 11.23
N LEU A 27 -8.00 5.37 10.26
CA LEU A 27 -7.21 4.16 10.21
C LEU A 27 -6.22 4.24 9.05
N VAL A 28 -4.93 4.02 9.31
CA VAL A 28 -3.88 3.95 8.29
C VAL A 28 -3.38 2.51 8.21
N SER A 29 -3.55 1.83 7.08
CA SER A 29 -3.17 0.42 6.93
C SER A 29 -2.74 0.08 5.50
N ASP A 30 -2.30 -1.17 5.29
CA ASP A 30 -2.23 -1.72 3.93
C ASP A 30 -3.64 -1.85 3.33
N ALA A 31 -3.73 -2.05 2.01
CA ALA A 31 -5.01 -2.16 1.30
C ALA A 31 -5.73 -3.51 1.52
N TYR A 32 -5.65 -4.05 2.73
CA TYR A 32 -6.33 -5.30 3.06
C TYR A 32 -7.85 -5.05 3.18
N PRO A 33 -8.72 -5.78 2.44
CA PRO A 33 -10.14 -5.43 2.33
C PRO A 33 -10.92 -5.38 3.65
N VAL A 34 -10.45 -6.07 4.69
CA VAL A 34 -11.10 -6.06 6.01
C VAL A 34 -11.21 -4.66 6.59
N TYR A 35 -10.23 -3.79 6.35
CA TYR A 35 -10.20 -2.45 6.93
C TYR A 35 -11.25 -1.53 6.31
N ALA A 36 -11.54 -1.72 5.02
CA ALA A 36 -12.69 -1.08 4.38
C ALA A 36 -14.00 -1.49 5.06
N SER A 37 -14.19 -2.79 5.31
CA SER A 37 -15.38 -3.30 5.99
C SER A 37 -15.49 -2.81 7.43
N ILE A 38 -14.37 -2.67 8.15
CA ILE A 38 -14.34 -2.13 9.51
C ILE A 38 -14.75 -0.65 9.51
N CYS A 39 -14.20 0.17 8.62
CA CYS A 39 -14.57 1.59 8.53
C CYS A 39 -16.00 1.80 8.01
N GLN A 40 -16.56 0.86 7.25
CA GLN A 40 -17.97 0.88 6.86
C GLN A 40 -18.90 0.50 8.02
N ARG A 41 -18.52 -0.50 8.83
CA ARG A 41 -19.27 -0.94 10.02
C ARG A 41 -19.26 0.14 11.11
N LEU A 42 -18.12 0.75 11.34
CA LEU A 42 -17.94 1.81 12.33
C LEU A 42 -18.20 3.15 11.64
N GLU A 43 -19.44 3.63 11.72
CA GLU A 43 -19.85 4.87 11.07
C GLU A 43 -18.90 6.05 11.38
N HIS A 44 -18.74 6.95 10.41
CA HIS A 44 -17.84 8.12 10.47
C HIS A 44 -16.33 7.84 10.55
N ARG A 45 -15.87 6.60 10.34
CA ARG A 45 -14.42 6.31 10.30
C ARG A 45 -13.88 6.39 8.88
N LYS A 46 -12.74 7.07 8.72
CA LYS A 46 -12.06 7.18 7.42
C LYS A 46 -10.85 6.26 7.35
N TRP A 47 -10.59 5.76 6.16
CA TRP A 47 -9.48 4.86 5.88
C TRP A 47 -8.46 5.51 4.96
N GLN A 48 -7.20 5.53 5.39
CA GLN A 48 -6.05 5.88 4.58
C GLN A 48 -5.30 4.61 4.17
N THR A 49 -5.25 4.34 2.87
CA THR A 49 -4.37 3.28 2.35
C THR A 49 -2.93 3.76 2.31
N CYS A 50 -2.03 2.94 2.85
CA CYS A 50 -0.61 3.22 2.94
C CYS A 50 0.05 3.31 1.54
N ILE A 51 0.55 4.50 1.19
CA ILE A 51 1.19 4.79 -0.10
C ILE A 51 2.45 3.93 -0.32
N THR A 52 3.19 3.61 0.74
CA THR A 52 4.39 2.76 0.62
C THR A 52 4.08 1.34 0.16
N HIS A 53 2.91 0.80 0.50
CA HIS A 53 2.49 -0.50 -0.03
C HIS A 53 2.18 -0.43 -1.52
N PHE A 54 1.52 0.65 -1.97
CA PHE A 54 1.30 0.87 -3.40
C PHE A 54 2.62 1.01 -4.16
N ARG A 55 3.56 1.81 -3.63
CA ARG A 55 4.93 1.95 -4.19
C ARG A 55 5.63 0.60 -4.33
N ARG A 56 5.45 -0.31 -3.36
CA ARG A 56 6.04 -1.64 -3.39
C ARG A 56 5.47 -2.50 -4.52
N GLU A 57 4.17 -2.44 -4.78
CA GLU A 57 3.56 -3.15 -5.90
C GLU A 57 4.06 -2.65 -7.25
N ILE A 58 4.32 -1.35 -7.39
CA ILE A 58 4.95 -0.77 -8.59
C ILE A 58 6.38 -1.29 -8.76
N ILE A 59 7.20 -1.24 -7.70
CA ILE A 59 8.59 -1.75 -7.76
C ILE A 59 8.62 -3.23 -8.14
N LYS A 60 7.70 -4.05 -7.61
CA LYS A 60 7.60 -5.47 -7.98
C LYS A 60 7.25 -5.66 -9.45
N ALA A 61 6.31 -4.87 -9.97
CA ALA A 61 5.90 -4.95 -11.37
C ALA A 61 7.03 -4.56 -12.34
N CYS A 62 7.93 -3.67 -11.92
CA CYS A 62 9.10 -3.24 -12.70
C CYS A 62 10.38 -4.03 -12.38
N ASN A 63 10.32 -5.10 -11.57
CA ASN A 63 11.51 -5.83 -11.14
C ASN A 63 11.96 -6.84 -12.22
N PRO A 64 13.15 -6.68 -12.82
CA PRO A 64 13.63 -7.57 -13.89
C PRO A 64 13.75 -9.03 -13.46
N ARG A 65 14.06 -9.29 -12.18
CA ARG A 65 14.15 -10.65 -11.65
C ARG A 65 12.78 -11.31 -11.56
N VAL A 66 11.75 -10.56 -11.16
CA VAL A 66 10.37 -11.06 -11.12
C VAL A 66 9.88 -11.33 -12.55
N TYR A 67 10.23 -10.44 -13.49
CA TYR A 67 9.96 -10.64 -14.91
C TYR A 67 10.62 -11.91 -15.44
N ALA A 68 11.92 -12.10 -15.22
CA ALA A 68 12.64 -13.30 -15.65
C ALA A 68 12.04 -14.59 -15.08
N GLN A 69 11.70 -14.60 -13.78
CA GLN A 69 11.05 -15.75 -13.14
C GLN A 69 9.67 -16.08 -13.72
N ASP A 70 8.94 -15.09 -14.25
CA ASP A 70 7.67 -15.34 -14.92
C ASP A 70 7.86 -15.84 -16.36
N LEU A 71 8.96 -15.47 -17.03
CA LEU A 71 9.32 -16.00 -18.34
C LEU A 71 9.76 -17.47 -18.28
N GLU A 72 10.50 -17.87 -17.24
CA GLU A 72 10.98 -19.25 -17.03
C GLU A 72 9.85 -20.28 -16.93
N LYS A 73 8.62 -19.85 -16.65
CA LYS A 73 7.44 -20.73 -16.50
C LYS A 73 6.73 -21.02 -17.83
N LEU A 74 7.14 -20.38 -18.91
CA LEU A 74 6.46 -20.42 -20.20
C LEU A 74 7.14 -21.41 -21.15
N THR A 75 6.37 -21.99 -22.06
CA THR A 75 6.91 -22.72 -23.20
C THR A 75 7.62 -21.76 -24.18
N GLU A 76 8.47 -22.28 -25.07
CA GLU A 76 9.21 -21.46 -26.05
C GLU A 76 8.29 -20.63 -26.95
N GLN A 77 7.14 -21.19 -27.33
CA GLN A 77 6.12 -20.50 -28.13
C GLN A 77 5.44 -19.38 -27.32
N GLU A 78 4.99 -19.67 -26.09
CA GLU A 78 4.38 -18.67 -25.20
C GLU A 78 5.34 -17.55 -24.82
N LEU A 79 6.63 -17.90 -24.64
CA LEU A 79 7.71 -16.96 -24.38
C LEU A 79 7.87 -16.00 -25.56
N THR A 80 7.98 -16.53 -26.77
CA THR A 80 8.14 -15.72 -28.00
C THR A 80 6.97 -14.77 -28.18
N GLU A 81 5.75 -15.25 -28.04
CA GLU A 81 4.55 -14.40 -28.14
C GLU A 81 4.50 -13.34 -27.04
N LYS A 82 4.89 -13.68 -25.81
CA LYS A 82 4.92 -12.73 -24.69
C LYS A 82 5.96 -11.65 -24.92
N LEU A 83 7.16 -11.99 -25.37
CA LEU A 83 8.21 -11.03 -25.67
C LEU A 83 7.79 -10.10 -26.82
N LEU A 84 7.22 -10.63 -27.90
CA LEU A 84 6.74 -9.81 -29.02
C LEU A 84 5.67 -8.81 -28.56
N ARG A 85 4.72 -9.25 -27.72
CA ARG A 85 3.72 -8.35 -27.12
C ARG A 85 4.39 -7.31 -26.21
N ASP A 86 5.18 -7.73 -25.23
CA ASP A 86 5.72 -6.84 -24.20
C ASP A 86 6.71 -5.79 -24.77
N PHE A 87 7.37 -6.09 -25.91
CA PHE A 87 8.29 -5.18 -26.61
C PHE A 87 7.69 -4.44 -27.81
N GLU A 88 6.38 -4.56 -28.08
CA GLU A 88 5.71 -3.69 -29.04
C GLU A 88 5.85 -2.22 -28.60
N PRO A 89 6.21 -1.28 -29.51
CA PRO A 89 6.38 0.13 -29.16
C PRO A 89 5.15 0.74 -28.47
N GLU A 90 3.95 0.30 -28.85
CA GLU A 90 2.69 0.71 -28.25
C GLU A 90 2.54 0.20 -26.80
N GLN A 91 3.25 -0.87 -26.42
CA GLN A 91 3.24 -1.49 -25.09
C GLN A 91 4.30 -0.95 -24.13
N MET A 92 5.30 -0.19 -24.63
CA MET A 92 6.26 0.54 -23.79
C MET A 92 5.62 1.64 -22.91
N ASN A 93 4.33 1.96 -23.14
CA ASN A 93 3.58 2.92 -22.33
C ASN A 93 3.38 2.47 -20.87
N ALA A 94 3.30 1.16 -20.59
CA ALA A 94 3.04 0.67 -19.25
C ALA A 94 4.21 0.86 -18.27
N PRO A 95 5.45 0.46 -18.61
CA PRO A 95 6.63 0.81 -17.81
C PRO A 95 6.79 2.33 -17.59
N ALA A 96 6.54 3.14 -18.64
CA ALA A 96 6.64 4.59 -18.55
C ALA A 96 5.60 5.18 -17.59
N ALA A 97 4.34 4.76 -17.68
CA ALA A 97 3.28 5.18 -16.77
C ALA A 97 3.55 4.74 -15.32
N LEU A 98 4.03 3.51 -15.10
CA LEU A 98 4.42 3.05 -13.76
C LEU A 98 5.59 3.84 -13.18
N LEU A 99 6.56 4.24 -14.02
CA LEU A 99 7.67 5.11 -13.62
C LEU A 99 7.18 6.52 -13.27
N GLN A 100 6.24 7.07 -14.03
CA GLN A 100 5.59 8.36 -13.73
C GLN A 100 4.89 8.30 -12.37
N ILE A 101 4.12 7.24 -12.10
CA ILE A 101 3.46 7.04 -10.80
C ILE A 101 4.51 6.92 -9.68
N PHE A 102 5.59 6.18 -9.90
CA PHE A 102 6.68 6.05 -8.93
C PHE A 102 7.33 7.40 -8.61
N TYR A 103 7.55 8.24 -9.62
CA TYR A 103 8.12 9.58 -9.45
C TYR A 103 7.16 10.50 -8.70
N ALA A 104 5.86 10.47 -9.04
CA ALA A 104 4.83 11.22 -8.31
C ALA A 104 4.79 10.84 -6.82
N ILE A 105 4.83 9.54 -6.50
CA ILE A 105 4.92 9.07 -5.11
C ILE A 105 6.20 9.55 -4.43
N SER A 106 7.33 9.51 -5.13
CA SER A 106 8.60 10.00 -4.60
C SER A 106 8.54 11.50 -4.29
N LYS A 107 7.87 12.29 -5.15
CA LYS A 107 7.66 13.71 -4.93
C LYS A 107 6.70 14.00 -3.77
N ILE A 108 5.66 13.19 -3.57
CA ILE A 108 4.79 13.26 -2.37
C ILE A 108 5.66 13.12 -1.11
N TYR A 109 6.57 12.15 -1.07
CA TYR A 109 7.46 11.98 0.08
C TYR A 109 8.46 13.10 0.26
N GLU A 110 9.00 13.65 -0.83
CA GLU A 110 9.87 14.81 -0.79
C GLU A 110 9.15 16.00 -0.12
N ILE A 111 7.94 16.33 -0.60
CA ILE A 111 7.11 17.40 -0.03
C ILE A 111 6.73 17.09 1.42
N GLU A 112 6.42 15.83 1.75
CA GLU A 112 6.06 15.46 3.13
C GLU A 112 7.24 15.61 4.10
N SER A 113 8.45 15.34 3.63
CA SER A 113 9.71 15.41 4.39
C SER A 113 10.36 16.79 4.41
N ALA A 114 9.94 17.70 3.50
CA ALA A 114 10.54 19.03 3.33
C ALA A 114 10.45 19.90 4.59
N TYR A 115 9.60 19.53 5.54
CA TYR A 115 9.42 20.28 6.78
C TYR A 115 9.22 19.32 7.95
N GLN A 116 10.21 19.27 8.83
CA GLN A 116 10.13 18.58 10.11
C GLN A 116 9.79 19.63 11.16
N ASN A 117 8.78 19.37 11.98
CA ASN A 117 8.48 20.22 13.12
C ASN A 117 9.56 19.98 14.19
N ASP A 118 10.59 20.82 14.17
CA ASP A 118 11.68 20.86 15.15
C ASP A 118 11.30 21.62 16.43
N GLY A 119 10.04 22.04 16.55
CA GLY A 119 9.52 22.83 17.67
C GLY A 119 9.80 24.33 17.56
N SER A 120 10.42 24.81 16.48
CA SER A 120 10.73 26.22 16.26
C SER A 120 9.53 27.07 15.82
N ILE A 121 8.46 26.43 15.34
CA ILE A 121 7.25 27.11 14.83
C ILE A 121 6.02 26.74 15.64
N ASP A 122 5.07 27.67 15.71
CA ASP A 122 3.79 27.41 16.35
C ASP A 122 2.94 26.41 15.51
N ARG A 123 2.02 25.74 16.20
CA ARG A 123 1.17 24.69 15.61
C ARG A 123 0.34 25.20 14.42
N ASN A 124 -0.14 26.43 14.44
CA ASN A 124 -1.01 26.95 13.38
C ASN A 124 -0.20 27.20 12.11
N THR A 125 1.01 27.74 12.24
CA THR A 125 1.94 27.90 11.11
C THR A 125 2.30 26.54 10.50
N TYR A 126 2.60 25.53 11.33
CA TYR A 126 2.85 24.16 10.86
C TYR A 126 1.66 23.57 10.09
N ILE A 127 0.44 23.72 10.62
CA ILE A 127 -0.79 23.25 9.98
C ILE A 127 -0.99 23.93 8.62
N LYS A 128 -0.82 25.25 8.54
CA LYS A 128 -0.97 26.02 7.29
C LYS A 128 0.01 25.54 6.21
N TYR A 129 1.28 25.36 6.58
CA TYR A 129 2.29 24.83 5.66
C TYR A 129 1.93 23.41 5.19
N LYS A 130 1.48 22.52 6.09
CA LYS A 130 1.02 21.19 5.71
C LYS A 130 -0.19 21.23 4.77
N GLN A 131 -1.12 22.16 4.96
CA GLN A 131 -2.27 22.35 4.06
C GLN A 131 -1.83 22.73 2.64
N GLU A 132 -0.87 23.64 2.51
CA GLU A 132 -0.28 24.03 1.22
C GLU A 132 0.40 22.83 0.54
N ASN A 133 1.14 22.02 1.31
CA ASN A 133 1.73 20.78 0.82
C ASN A 133 0.67 19.77 0.35
N ARG A 134 -0.46 19.64 1.06
CA ARG A 134 -1.56 18.76 0.63
C ARG A 134 -2.14 19.18 -0.72
N GLN A 135 -2.26 20.48 -1.01
CA GLN A 135 -2.72 20.94 -2.32
C GLN A 135 -1.77 20.53 -3.45
N GLN A 136 -0.46 20.63 -3.24
CA GLN A 136 0.53 20.15 -4.22
C GLN A 136 0.45 18.63 -4.41
N MET A 137 0.26 17.88 -3.33
CA MET A 137 0.11 16.42 -3.37
C MET A 137 -1.17 15.99 -4.11
N LYS A 138 -2.25 16.79 -4.04
CA LYS A 138 -3.47 16.53 -4.80
C LYS A 138 -3.21 16.51 -6.31
N VAL A 139 -2.45 17.49 -6.82
CA VAL A 139 -2.06 17.53 -8.24
C VAL A 139 -1.21 16.32 -8.63
N LEU A 140 -0.34 15.84 -7.72
CA LEU A 140 0.43 14.62 -7.94
C LEU A 140 -0.49 13.38 -8.04
N PHE A 141 -1.56 13.30 -7.24
CA PHE A 141 -2.55 12.24 -7.34
C PHE A 141 -3.38 12.31 -8.62
N GLU A 142 -3.71 13.50 -9.11
CA GLU A 142 -4.35 13.69 -10.42
C GLU A 142 -3.44 13.21 -11.56
N SER A 143 -2.12 13.41 -11.44
CA SER A 143 -1.12 12.84 -12.37
C SER A 143 -1.04 11.31 -12.29
N ILE A 144 -1.11 10.74 -11.08
CA ILE A 144 -1.20 9.28 -10.87
C ILE A 144 -2.47 8.73 -11.53
N ASP A 145 -3.60 9.40 -11.35
CA ASP A 145 -4.87 9.03 -11.96
C ASP A 145 -4.78 8.99 -13.48
N ALA A 146 -4.23 10.04 -14.10
CA ALA A 146 -4.04 10.11 -15.54
C ALA A 146 -3.13 8.99 -16.06
N ALA A 147 -2.03 8.71 -15.36
CA ALA A 147 -1.11 7.64 -15.72
C ALA A 147 -1.79 6.26 -15.63
N VAL A 148 -2.55 5.99 -14.57
CA VAL A 148 -3.32 4.74 -14.43
C VAL A 148 -4.36 4.62 -15.54
N GLU A 149 -5.13 5.68 -15.80
CA GLU A 149 -6.18 5.70 -16.82
C GLU A 149 -5.64 5.38 -18.22
N SER A 150 -4.44 5.91 -18.54
CA SER A 150 -3.79 5.69 -19.84
C SER A 150 -3.47 4.22 -20.15
N ILE A 151 -3.35 3.37 -19.13
CA ILE A 151 -2.92 1.97 -19.29
C ILE A 151 -3.91 0.95 -18.74
N LYS A 152 -4.93 1.36 -17.96
CA LYS A 152 -5.79 0.43 -17.22
C LYS A 152 -6.50 -0.58 -18.13
N ASP A 153 -7.05 -0.14 -19.25
CA ASP A 153 -7.95 -0.95 -20.07
C ASP A 153 -7.23 -2.13 -20.72
N ARG A 154 -5.90 -2.10 -20.77
CA ARG A 154 -5.11 -3.21 -21.30
C ARG A 154 -4.90 -4.32 -20.29
N TYR A 155 -4.80 -3.99 -19.00
CA TYR A 155 -4.37 -4.93 -17.96
C TYR A 155 -5.47 -5.33 -17.00
N VAL A 156 -6.49 -4.48 -16.82
CA VAL A 156 -7.55 -4.68 -15.85
C VAL A 156 -8.93 -4.58 -16.49
N GLU A 157 -9.90 -5.24 -15.86
CA GLU A 157 -11.30 -5.15 -16.24
C GLU A 157 -12.18 -4.98 -15.00
N LEU A 158 -13.31 -4.28 -15.18
CA LEU A 158 -14.30 -4.08 -14.14
C LEU A 158 -15.21 -5.30 -14.03
N THR A 159 -15.28 -5.89 -12.85
CA THR A 159 -16.19 -7.00 -12.56
C THR A 159 -17.61 -6.51 -12.35
N ARG A 160 -18.58 -7.43 -12.43
CA ARG A 160 -19.99 -7.16 -12.10
C ARG A 160 -20.20 -6.63 -10.68
N THR A 161 -19.26 -6.90 -9.77
CA THR A 161 -19.30 -6.42 -8.38
C THR A 161 -18.67 -5.04 -8.20
N GLY A 162 -18.32 -4.34 -9.28
CA GLY A 162 -17.70 -3.02 -9.24
C GLY A 162 -16.21 -3.00 -8.84
N LYS A 163 -15.56 -4.17 -8.74
CA LYS A 163 -14.13 -4.28 -8.43
C LYS A 163 -13.29 -4.55 -9.67
N TYR A 164 -12.07 -4.04 -9.72
CA TYR A 164 -11.12 -4.33 -10.78
C TYR A 164 -10.41 -5.66 -10.55
N ARG A 165 -10.23 -6.43 -11.64
CA ARG A 165 -9.41 -7.66 -11.67
C ARG A 165 -8.48 -7.66 -12.87
N ALA A 166 -7.47 -8.54 -12.86
CA ALA A 166 -6.53 -8.69 -13.96
C ALA A 166 -7.21 -9.38 -15.15
N LYS A 167 -6.97 -8.87 -16.37
CA LYS A 167 -7.38 -9.54 -17.61
C LYS A 167 -6.58 -10.81 -17.88
N SER A 168 -5.29 -10.79 -17.51
CA SER A 168 -4.40 -11.95 -17.60
C SER A 168 -3.73 -12.23 -16.26
N LYS A 169 -3.69 -13.52 -15.86
CA LYS A 169 -3.00 -13.97 -14.65
C LYS A 169 -1.49 -13.73 -14.71
N SER A 170 -0.91 -13.65 -15.90
CA SER A 170 0.53 -13.43 -16.14
C SER A 170 0.92 -11.95 -16.27
N SER A 171 -0.03 -11.03 -16.13
CA SER A 171 0.29 -9.60 -16.21
C SER A 171 0.92 -9.10 -14.92
N LEU A 172 2.20 -8.72 -15.00
CA LEU A 172 2.90 -8.05 -13.91
C LEU A 172 2.32 -6.68 -13.58
N TYR A 173 1.88 -5.96 -14.61
CA TYR A 173 1.38 -4.59 -14.50
C TYR A 173 -0.04 -4.50 -13.94
N ALA A 174 -0.84 -5.58 -14.03
CA ALA A 174 -2.19 -5.59 -13.50
C ALA A 174 -2.23 -5.40 -11.97
N LYS A 175 -1.26 -5.95 -11.23
CA LYS A 175 -1.23 -5.89 -9.75
C LYS A 175 -1.24 -4.48 -9.17
N PRO A 176 -0.29 -3.58 -9.53
CA PRO A 176 -0.32 -2.21 -9.01
C PRO A 176 -1.58 -1.45 -9.44
N LEU A 177 -2.09 -1.68 -10.65
CA LEU A 177 -3.32 -1.03 -11.14
C LEU A 177 -4.55 -1.44 -10.34
N ILE A 178 -4.72 -2.74 -10.09
CA ILE A 178 -5.79 -3.27 -9.23
C ILE A 178 -5.68 -2.72 -7.81
N TYR A 179 -4.45 -2.67 -7.28
CA TYR A 179 -4.19 -2.14 -5.95
C TYR A 179 -4.63 -0.68 -5.84
N TYR A 180 -4.32 0.15 -6.84
CA TYR A 180 -4.73 1.55 -6.86
C TYR A 180 -6.24 1.72 -7.07
N LEU A 181 -6.78 1.14 -8.14
CA LEU A 181 -8.15 1.37 -8.58
C LEU A 181 -9.21 0.92 -7.56
N ASN A 182 -8.98 -0.19 -6.87
CA ASN A 182 -9.91 -0.68 -5.85
C ASN A 182 -9.88 0.10 -4.53
N HIS A 183 -8.91 1.01 -4.35
CA HIS A 183 -8.70 1.73 -3.10
C HIS A 183 -8.52 3.24 -3.32
N LYS A 184 -8.85 3.74 -4.52
CA LYS A 184 -8.60 5.11 -4.96
C LYS A 184 -9.03 6.16 -3.94
N GLU A 185 -10.26 6.06 -3.45
CA GLU A 185 -10.84 7.01 -2.47
C GLU A 185 -10.07 7.01 -1.15
N SER A 186 -9.55 5.85 -0.73
CA SER A 186 -8.80 5.74 0.53
C SER A 186 -7.37 6.27 0.43
N PHE A 187 -6.83 6.55 -0.76
CA PHE A 187 -5.47 7.10 -0.87
C PHE A 187 -5.39 8.60 -0.56
N THR A 188 -6.50 9.32 -0.63
CA THR A 188 -6.54 10.78 -0.53
C THR A 188 -7.01 11.29 0.84
N THR A 189 -7.30 10.41 1.80
CA THR A 189 -7.77 10.82 3.15
C THR A 189 -6.76 11.75 3.85
N PHE A 190 -5.46 11.49 3.69
CA PHE A 190 -4.39 12.32 4.25
C PHE A 190 -4.26 13.71 3.59
N ILE A 191 -4.80 13.87 2.39
CA ILE A 191 -4.87 15.17 1.70
C ILE A 191 -5.95 16.03 2.34
N GLU A 192 -7.08 15.42 2.73
CA GLU A 192 -8.20 16.11 3.37
C GLU A 192 -7.89 16.53 4.82
N ASN A 193 -7.09 15.73 5.54
CA ASN A 193 -6.70 16.03 6.91
C ASN A 193 -5.17 15.94 7.10
N VAL A 194 -4.55 17.06 7.47
CA VAL A 194 -3.10 17.19 7.69
C VAL A 194 -2.56 16.35 8.85
N GLU A 195 -3.41 15.97 9.80
CA GLU A 195 -3.03 15.15 10.96
C GLU A 195 -2.93 13.66 10.61
N VAL A 196 -3.47 13.25 9.46
CA VAL A 196 -3.38 11.87 8.97
C VAL A 196 -2.07 11.71 8.19
N PRO A 197 -1.23 10.71 8.51
CA PRO A 197 -0.03 10.43 7.74
C PRO A 197 -0.37 9.66 6.45
N PRO A 198 0.43 9.82 5.38
CA PRO A 198 0.23 9.08 4.12
C PRO A 198 0.51 7.58 4.21
N ASP A 199 1.21 7.12 5.26
CA ASP A 199 1.59 5.73 5.42
C ASP A 199 1.77 5.29 6.88
N SER A 200 1.95 3.98 7.05
CA SER A 200 2.20 3.29 8.31
C SER A 200 3.69 3.05 8.58
N ASN A 201 4.63 3.65 7.85
CA ASN A 201 6.06 3.31 7.92
C ASN A 201 6.65 3.53 9.30
N HIS A 202 6.23 4.59 10.01
CA HIS A 202 6.70 4.83 11.36
C HIS A 202 6.38 3.63 12.27
N VAL A 203 5.15 3.11 12.19
CA VAL A 203 4.70 1.93 12.95
C VAL A 203 5.43 0.67 12.45
N GLU A 204 5.55 0.47 11.14
CA GLU A 204 6.25 -0.68 10.57
C GLU A 204 7.73 -0.73 10.96
N ASN A 205 8.42 0.41 10.98
CA ASN A 205 9.82 0.47 11.38
C ASN A 205 10.00 0.07 12.86
N MET A 206 9.06 0.43 13.72
CA MET A 206 9.05 -0.01 15.12
C MET A 206 8.77 -1.52 15.23
N ILE A 207 7.78 -2.03 14.50
CA ILE A 207 7.47 -3.47 14.45
C ILE A 207 8.67 -4.27 13.92
N ARG A 208 9.34 -3.81 12.85
CA ARG A 208 10.51 -4.48 12.27
C ARG A 208 11.65 -4.63 13.28
N ARG A 209 11.93 -3.60 14.09
CA ARG A 209 12.93 -3.68 15.17
C ARG A 209 12.57 -4.78 16.17
N MET A 210 11.31 -4.84 16.61
CA MET A 210 10.81 -5.90 17.48
C MET A 210 10.93 -7.28 16.85
N THR A 211 10.59 -7.42 15.56
CA THR A 211 10.71 -8.69 14.83
C THR A 211 12.17 -9.14 14.69
N MET A 212 13.10 -8.22 14.44
CA MET A 212 14.54 -8.54 14.40
C MET A 212 15.00 -9.09 15.76
N ILE A 213 14.63 -8.43 16.86
CA ILE A 213 14.94 -8.92 18.22
C ILE A 213 14.32 -10.31 18.45
N ARG A 214 13.07 -10.53 18.04
CA ARG A 214 12.43 -11.85 18.17
C ARG A 214 13.14 -12.92 17.34
N SER A 215 13.66 -12.58 16.16
CA SER A 215 14.39 -13.52 15.31
C SER A 215 15.78 -13.88 15.85
N SER A 216 16.41 -12.98 16.63
CA SER A 216 17.69 -13.27 17.29
C SER A 216 17.53 -14.07 18.57
N VAL A 217 16.36 -14.01 19.22
CA VAL A 217 16.01 -14.85 20.37
C VAL A 217 15.53 -16.23 19.88
N LYS A 218 16.43 -17.21 19.86
CA LYS A 218 16.13 -18.60 19.44
C LYS A 218 15.18 -19.36 20.38
N GLN A 219 15.07 -18.92 21.64
CA GLN A 219 14.19 -19.55 22.64
C GLN A 219 12.89 -18.76 22.81
N LYS A 220 11.78 -19.33 22.37
CA LYS A 220 10.44 -18.86 22.75
C LYS A 220 10.09 -19.48 24.11
N VAL A 221 10.47 -18.83 25.20
CA VAL A 221 9.95 -19.19 26.53
C VAL A 221 8.51 -18.68 26.58
N SER A 222 7.55 -19.56 26.29
CA SER A 222 6.14 -19.34 26.63
C SER A 222 5.87 -20.05 27.95
N GLU A 223 4.92 -19.59 28.75
CA GLU A 223 4.47 -20.31 29.96
C GLU A 223 4.06 -21.76 29.64
N HIS A 224 3.57 -22.01 28.41
CA HIS A 224 3.22 -23.34 27.92
C HIS A 224 4.44 -24.26 27.71
N ASN A 225 5.61 -23.71 27.38
CA ASN A 225 6.83 -24.49 27.12
C ASN A 225 7.69 -24.72 28.38
N MET A 226 7.33 -24.14 29.53
CA MET A 226 8.06 -24.38 30.79
C MET A 226 7.68 -25.69 31.47
N GLN A 227 6.54 -26.30 31.13
CA GLN A 227 6.09 -27.55 31.76
C GLN A 227 6.82 -28.80 31.25
N ASP A 228 7.49 -28.74 30.08
CA ASP A 228 8.19 -29.88 29.50
C ASP A 228 9.66 -30.03 29.97
N CYS A 229 10.20 -29.07 30.71
CA CYS A 229 11.57 -29.13 31.23
C CYS A 229 11.66 -29.54 32.72
N ALA A 230 10.57 -30.04 33.29
CA ALA A 230 10.51 -30.53 34.69
C ALA A 230 10.04 -32.00 34.76
N ARG A 231 10.66 -32.89 33.98
CA ARG A 231 10.65 -34.33 34.20
C ARG A 231 12.06 -34.89 34.11
#